data_AF-A0A2S9J9C4-F1
#
_entry.id   AF-A0A2S9J9C4-F1
#
_cell.length_a   1.000
_cell.length_b   1.000
_cell.length_c   1.000
_cell.angle_alpha   90.00
_cell.angle_beta   90.00
_cell.angle_gamma   90.00
#
_symmetry.space_group_name_H-M   'P 1'
#
loop_
_entity.id
_entity.type
_entity.pdbx_description
1 polymer ?
#
loop_
_entity_poly.entity_id
_entity_poly.type
_entity_poly.pdbx_seq_one_letter_code
_entity_poly.pdbx_strand_id
1 'polypeptide(L)'
;MKSKQELQIEAVTAIITGELLLEEAMIKYNVKDKRTMTAWIKKTMPLLKTPKTESEQRLDILFNTVSETAERYNHDGSLDILRENSLLKRIIVLQDKVRELEEKNSLVTRHRDLLMEKVSSLELRIQIQQKTTK
;
A
#
# COMPACT_ATOMS: atom_id res chain seq x y z
N MET A 1 -11.33 21.09 23.97
CA MET A 1 -11.84 19.73 23.72
C MET A 1 -11.88 19.53 22.22
N LYS A 2 -11.29 18.46 21.68
CA LYS A 2 -11.36 18.18 20.24
C LYS A 2 -12.82 17.98 19.82
N SER A 3 -13.20 18.51 18.68
CA SER A 3 -14.57 18.33 18.18
C SER A 3 -14.81 16.86 17.81
N LYS A 4 -16.07 16.42 17.87
CA LYS A 4 -16.44 15.06 17.46
C LYS A 4 -16.01 14.74 16.02
N GLN A 5 -15.96 15.76 15.16
CA GLN A 5 -15.51 15.62 13.77
C GLN A 5 -13.98 15.50 13.67
N GLU A 6 -13.22 16.27 14.45
CA GLU A 6 -11.76 16.12 14.52
C GLU A 6 -11.34 14.73 14.97
N LEU A 7 -12.01 14.15 15.97
CA LEU A 7 -11.74 12.78 16.42
C LEU A 7 -12.03 11.74 15.33
N GLN A 8 -13.08 11.95 14.53
CA GLN A 8 -13.39 11.08 13.39
C GLN A 8 -12.34 11.18 12.30
N ILE A 9 -11.87 12.39 12.01
CA ILE A 9 -10.82 12.62 11.02
C ILE A 9 -9.52 11.98 11.49
N GLU A 10 -9.10 12.22 12.73
CA GLU A 10 -7.88 11.66 13.32
C GLU A 10 -7.91 10.12 13.34
N ALA A 11 -9.05 9.54 13.72
CA ALA A 11 -9.23 8.08 13.70
C ALA A 11 -9.12 7.51 12.27
N VAL A 12 -9.80 8.13 11.31
CA VAL A 12 -9.79 7.66 9.91
C VAL A 12 -8.42 7.87 9.26
N THR A 13 -7.75 8.99 9.52
CA THR A 13 -6.40 9.26 9.03
C THR A 13 -5.42 8.23 9.57
N ALA A 14 -5.42 7.94 10.87
CA ALA A 14 -4.53 6.94 11.46
C ALA A 14 -4.73 5.52 10.90
N ILE A 15 -5.98 5.17 10.53
CA ILE A 15 -6.28 3.90 9.85
C ILE A 15 -5.73 3.88 8.42
N ILE A 16 -5.90 4.97 7.68
CA ILE A 16 -5.47 5.06 6.27
C ILE A 16 -3.94 5.11 6.15
N THR A 17 -3.25 5.80 7.07
CA THR A 17 -1.78 5.87 7.10
C THR A 17 -1.13 4.60 7.63
N GLY A 18 -1.92 3.66 8.15
CA GLY A 18 -1.42 2.41 8.73
C GLY A 18 -0.80 2.56 10.12
N GLU A 19 -1.01 3.70 10.80
CA GLU A 19 -0.59 3.92 12.17
C GLU A 19 -1.41 3.10 13.17
N LEU A 20 -2.66 2.79 12.83
CA LEU A 20 -3.55 1.95 13.64
C LEU A 20 -4.30 0.95 12.76
N LEU A 21 -4.39 -0.29 13.22
CA LEU A 21 -5.37 -1.22 12.69
C LEU A 21 -6.79 -0.80 13.08
N LEU A 22 -7.78 -1.30 12.34
CA LEU A 22 -9.19 -0.97 12.56
C LEU A 22 -9.62 -1.28 14.00
N GLU A 23 -9.20 -2.44 14.50
CA GLU A 23 -9.47 -2.92 15.86
C GLU A 23 -8.80 -2.03 16.92
N GLU A 24 -7.57 -1.57 16.66
CA GLU A 24 -6.82 -0.68 17.57
C GLU A 24 -7.43 0.73 17.63
N ALA A 25 -7.85 1.25 16.47
CA ALA A 25 -8.58 2.51 16.40
C ALA A 25 -9.95 2.41 17.09
N MET A 26 -10.64 1.29 16.97
CA MET A 26 -11.90 1.06 17.70
C MET A 26 -11.72 1.13 19.21
N ILE A 27 -10.64 0.55 19.75
CA ILE A 27 -10.32 0.62 21.18
C ILE A 27 -9.94 2.06 21.57
N LYS A 28 -9.03 2.69 20.82
CA LYS A 28 -8.50 4.03 21.12
C LYS A 28 -9.55 5.13 21.09
N TYR A 29 -10.49 5.06 20.14
CA TYR A 29 -11.56 6.05 19.96
C TYR A 29 -12.90 5.59 20.55
N ASN A 30 -12.91 4.50 21.33
CA ASN A 30 -14.07 3.94 22.03
C ASN A 30 -15.27 3.66 21.10
N VAL A 31 -15.01 3.12 19.92
CA VAL A 31 -16.01 2.74 18.93
C VAL A 31 -16.33 1.26 19.10
N LYS A 32 -17.53 0.96 19.61
CA LYS A 32 -17.97 -0.42 19.89
C LYS A 32 -18.29 -1.24 18.64
N ASP A 33 -18.81 -0.59 17.60
CA ASP A 33 -19.27 -1.27 16.39
C ASP A 33 -18.37 -0.96 15.20
N LYS A 34 -17.86 -2.02 14.56
CA LYS A 34 -17.06 -1.95 13.33
C LYS A 34 -17.79 -1.22 12.21
N ARG A 35 -19.13 -1.31 12.15
CA ARG A 35 -19.95 -0.58 11.17
C ARG A 35 -19.86 0.93 11.36
N THR A 36 -19.79 1.39 12.60
CA THR A 36 -19.65 2.83 12.92
C THR A 36 -18.30 3.34 12.44
N MET A 37 -17.22 2.59 12.68
CA MET A 37 -15.89 2.96 12.20
C MET A 37 -15.83 2.94 10.66
N THR A 38 -16.45 1.94 10.03
CA THR A 38 -16.54 1.85 8.56
C THR A 38 -17.35 3.02 7.98
N ALA A 39 -18.42 3.44 8.65
CA ALA A 39 -19.21 4.60 8.25
C ALA A 39 -18.42 5.91 8.37
N TRP A 40 -17.57 6.04 9.40
CA TRP A 40 -16.66 7.18 9.53
C TRP A 40 -15.64 7.21 8.40
N ILE A 41 -15.02 6.06 8.08
CA ILE A 41 -14.10 5.95 6.95
C ILE A 41 -14.81 6.37 5.67
N LYS A 42 -15.98 5.79 5.34
CA LYS A 42 -16.73 6.14 4.12
C LYS A 42 -17.10 7.63 4.04
N LYS A 43 -17.44 8.24 5.17
CA LYS A 43 -17.84 9.65 5.24
C LYS A 43 -16.64 10.61 5.12
N THR A 44 -15.50 10.25 5.70
CA THR A 44 -14.32 11.12 5.80
C THR A 44 -13.31 10.89 4.67
N MET A 45 -13.28 9.69 4.08
CA MET A 45 -12.42 9.35 2.93
C MET A 45 -12.50 10.33 1.75
N PRO A 46 -13.70 10.77 1.28
CA PRO A 46 -13.76 11.74 0.18
C PRO A 46 -13.24 13.13 0.58
N LEU A 47 -13.24 13.46 1.88
CA LEU A 47 -12.77 14.75 2.40
C LEU A 47 -11.25 14.79 2.58
N LEU A 48 -10.61 13.61 2.73
CA LEU A 48 -9.16 13.45 2.84
C LEU A 48 -8.45 13.40 1.47
N LYS A 49 -9.20 13.33 0.37
CA LYS A 49 -8.65 13.52 -0.98
C LYS A 49 -8.33 15.01 -1.21
N THR A 50 -7.27 15.51 -0.59
CA THR A 50 -6.71 16.82 -0.95
C THR A 50 -5.97 16.73 -2.30
N PRO A 51 -6.04 17.77 -3.14
CA PRO A 51 -5.41 17.77 -4.46
C PRO A 51 -3.91 18.05 -4.32
N LYS A 52 -3.07 17.04 -4.57
CA LYS A 52 -1.71 17.17 -5.16
C LYS A 52 -0.97 15.83 -5.11
N THR A 53 -0.71 15.25 -6.28
CA THR A 53 0.62 15.27 -6.92
C THR A 53 0.40 14.89 -8.40
N GLU A 54 0.92 15.70 -9.31
CA GLU A 54 0.68 15.66 -10.76
C GLU A 54 1.25 14.43 -11.47
N SER A 55 1.72 13.42 -10.73
CA SER A 55 2.20 12.14 -11.26
C SER A 55 1.16 11.01 -11.28
N GLU A 56 -0.04 11.22 -10.70
CA GLU A 56 -1.13 10.21 -10.71
C GLU A 56 -2.27 10.54 -11.69
N GLN A 57 -2.27 11.71 -12.33
CA GLN A 57 -3.32 12.16 -13.26
C GLN A 57 -3.55 11.22 -14.46
N ARG A 58 -2.59 10.35 -14.78
CA ARG A 58 -2.74 9.38 -15.86
C ARG A 58 -3.55 8.14 -15.48
N LEU A 59 -3.68 7.84 -14.18
CA LEU A 59 -4.54 6.76 -13.72
C LEU A 59 -5.98 7.26 -13.59
N ASP A 60 -6.22 8.43 -12.98
CA ASP A 60 -7.57 8.89 -12.64
C ASP A 60 -8.54 9.13 -13.82
N ILE A 61 -8.05 9.43 -15.02
CA ILE A 61 -8.91 9.62 -16.20
C ILE A 61 -9.59 8.31 -16.63
N LEU A 62 -8.98 7.14 -16.34
CA LEU A 62 -9.63 5.84 -16.57
C LEU A 62 -10.60 5.43 -15.44
N PHE A 63 -10.53 6.08 -14.27
CA PHE A 63 -11.30 5.69 -13.09
C PHE A 63 -12.67 6.39 -12.97
N ASN A 64 -12.88 7.54 -13.63
CA ASN A 64 -14.10 8.34 -13.44
C ASN A 64 -15.18 8.17 -14.52
N THR A 65 -14.88 7.57 -15.68
CA THR A 65 -15.85 7.44 -16.79
C THR A 65 -16.85 6.28 -16.65
N VAL A 66 -16.78 5.45 -15.62
CA VAL A 66 -17.65 4.26 -15.47
C VAL A 66 -18.71 4.42 -14.36
N SER A 67 -18.70 5.51 -13.59
CA SER A 67 -19.62 5.66 -12.44
C SER A 67 -20.95 6.36 -12.75
N GLU A 68 -21.22 6.80 -13.99
CA GLU A 68 -22.39 7.65 -14.28
C GLU A 68 -23.62 6.94 -14.89
N THR A 69 -23.63 5.60 -14.96
CA THR A 69 -24.82 4.86 -15.43
C THR A 69 -25.15 3.66 -14.55
N ALA A 70 -25.78 3.90 -13.39
CA ALA A 70 -26.67 2.91 -12.77
C ALA A 70 -27.45 3.51 -11.57
N GLU A 71 -28.31 4.49 -11.83
CA GLU A 71 -29.52 4.57 -11.01
C GLU A 71 -30.47 3.43 -11.44
N ARG A 72 -31.10 2.82 -10.43
CA ARG A 72 -32.35 2.01 -10.44
C ARG A 72 -32.17 0.50 -10.19
N TYR A 73 -32.38 0.16 -8.91
CA TYR A 73 -33.09 -1.00 -8.37
C TYR A 73 -32.86 -2.40 -8.98
N ASN A 74 -32.37 -3.29 -8.12
CA ASN A 74 -32.35 -4.78 -8.20
C ASN A 74 -31.16 -5.43 -8.92
N HIS A 75 -29.94 -5.35 -8.36
CA HIS A 75 -28.81 -6.18 -8.81
C HIS A 75 -27.76 -6.47 -7.72
N ASP A 76 -28.18 -6.90 -6.53
CA ASP A 76 -27.29 -7.12 -5.38
C ASP A 76 -26.22 -8.20 -5.66
N GLY A 77 -26.59 -9.34 -6.27
CA GLY A 77 -25.62 -10.40 -6.60
C GLY A 77 -24.72 -10.10 -7.82
N SER A 78 -25.21 -9.34 -8.80
CA SER A 78 -24.45 -9.03 -10.03
C SER A 78 -23.38 -7.96 -9.77
N LEU A 79 -23.68 -6.99 -8.89
CA LEU A 79 -22.73 -5.96 -8.48
C LEU A 79 -21.57 -6.56 -7.66
N ASP A 80 -21.87 -7.54 -6.79
CA ASP A 80 -20.85 -8.26 -6.03
C ASP A 80 -19.93 -9.08 -6.95
N ILE A 81 -20.48 -9.77 -7.97
CA ILE A 81 -19.69 -10.50 -8.97
C ILE A 81 -18.80 -9.54 -9.79
N LEU A 82 -19.33 -8.38 -10.20
CA LEU A 82 -18.54 -7.38 -10.92
C LEU A 82 -17.43 -6.80 -10.03
N ARG A 83 -17.72 -6.55 -8.76
CA ARG A 83 -16.75 -6.10 -7.77
C ARG A 83 -15.67 -7.15 -7.54
N GLU A 84 -16.05 -8.41 -7.35
CA GLU A 84 -15.12 -9.52 -7.19
C GLU A 84 -14.20 -9.66 -8.42
N ASN A 85 -14.76 -9.60 -9.63
CA ASN A 85 -13.97 -9.63 -10.86
C ASN A 85 -12.98 -8.47 -10.96
N SER A 86 -13.35 -7.27 -10.50
CA SER A 86 -12.44 -6.13 -10.44
C SER A 86 -11.28 -6.36 -9.46
N LEU A 87 -11.57 -6.98 -8.31
CA LEU A 87 -10.57 -7.33 -7.30
C LEU A 87 -9.65 -8.44 -7.82
N LEU A 88 -10.18 -9.45 -8.50
CA LEU A 88 -9.39 -10.52 -9.12
C LEU A 88 -8.41 -9.97 -10.17
N LYS A 89 -8.87 -9.07 -11.05
CA LYS A 89 -7.98 -8.38 -12.00
C LYS A 89 -6.86 -7.61 -11.29
N ARG A 90 -7.19 -6.93 -10.19
CA ARG A 90 -6.20 -6.23 -9.38
C ARG A 90 -5.20 -7.18 -8.72
N ILE A 91 -5.67 -8.32 -8.22
CA ILE A 91 -4.82 -9.36 -7.64
C ILE A 91 -3.84 -9.89 -8.69
N ILE A 92 -4.29 -10.17 -9.91
CA ILE A 92 -3.43 -10.64 -11.01
C ILE A 92 -2.31 -9.64 -11.29
N VAL A 93 -2.66 -8.35 -11.46
CA VAL A 93 -1.65 -7.30 -11.71
C VAL A 93 -0.65 -7.19 -10.57
N LEU A 94 -1.11 -7.30 -9.32
CA LEU A 94 -0.23 -7.27 -8.15
C LEU A 94 0.68 -8.50 -8.09
N GLN A 95 0.16 -9.70 -8.42
CA GLN A 95 0.94 -10.93 -8.47
C GLN A 95 2.04 -10.86 -9.53
N ASP A 96 1.74 -10.32 -10.72
CA ASP A 96 2.73 -10.11 -11.77
C ASP A 96 3.81 -9.13 -11.29
N LYS A 97 3.42 -8.07 -10.56
CA LYS A 97 4.38 -7.12 -10.02
C LYS A 97 5.27 -7.72 -8.94
N VAL A 98 4.72 -8.55 -8.06
CA VAL A 98 5.49 -9.29 -7.05
C VAL A 98 6.51 -10.18 -7.73
N ARG A 99 6.11 -10.94 -8.76
CA ARG A 99 7.03 -11.80 -9.52
C ARG A 99 8.19 -11.01 -10.14
N GLU A 100 7.90 -9.86 -10.77
CA GLU A 100 8.93 -8.97 -11.34
C GLU A 100 9.92 -8.48 -10.26
N LEU A 101 9.39 -8.12 -9.08
CA LEU A 101 10.22 -7.67 -7.95
C LEU A 101 11.07 -8.80 -7.37
N GLU A 102 10.55 -10.01 -7.27
CA GLU A 102 11.29 -11.20 -6.83
C GLU A 102 12.46 -11.51 -7.78
N GLU A 103 12.23 -11.42 -9.10
CA GLU A 103 13.28 -11.62 -10.10
C GLU A 103 14.40 -10.58 -9.95
N LYS A 104 14.04 -9.29 -9.85
CA LYS A 104 15.00 -8.21 -9.63
C LYS A 104 15.77 -8.38 -8.32
N ASN A 105 15.09 -8.77 -7.25
CA ASN A 105 15.71 -9.01 -5.96
C ASN A 105 16.71 -10.18 -6.00
N SER A 106 16.39 -11.24 -6.77
CA SER A 106 17.31 -12.35 -6.99
C SER A 106 18.59 -11.89 -7.71
N LEU A 107 18.48 -10.99 -8.69
CA LEU A 107 19.62 -10.43 -9.41
C LEU A 107 20.48 -9.56 -8.48
N VAL A 108 19.85 -8.69 -7.68
CA VAL A 108 20.55 -7.85 -6.69
C VAL A 108 21.29 -8.71 -5.68
N THR A 109 20.70 -9.80 -5.21
CA THR A 109 21.33 -10.73 -4.27
C THR A 109 22.59 -11.35 -4.88
N ARG A 110 22.53 -11.82 -6.15
CA ARG A 110 23.71 -12.35 -6.85
C ARG A 110 24.82 -11.32 -7.00
N HIS A 111 24.47 -10.07 -7.37
CA HIS A 111 25.46 -9.00 -7.48
C HIS A 111 26.11 -8.66 -6.13
N ARG A 112 25.32 -8.63 -5.06
CA ARG A 112 25.83 -8.44 -3.70
C ARG A 112 26.82 -9.54 -3.33
N ASP A 113 26.48 -10.80 -3.58
CA ASP A 113 27.33 -11.93 -3.22
C ASP A 113 28.65 -11.91 -4.00
N LEU A 114 28.61 -11.60 -5.31
CA LEU A 114 29.82 -11.41 -6.11
C LEU A 114 30.69 -10.26 -5.60
N LEU A 115 30.08 -9.15 -5.16
CA LEU A 115 30.82 -8.02 -4.61
C LEU A 115 31.48 -8.40 -3.28
N MET A 116 30.77 -9.12 -2.42
CA MET A 116 31.32 -9.62 -1.15
C MET A 116 32.52 -10.55 -1.37
N GLU A 117 32.47 -11.44 -2.36
CA GLU A 117 33.62 -12.29 -2.72
C GLU A 117 34.82 -11.46 -3.20
N LYS A 118 34.59 -10.45 -4.06
CA LYS A 118 35.66 -9.57 -4.55
C LYS A 118 36.29 -8.77 -3.43
N VAL A 119 35.49 -8.20 -2.53
CA VAL A 119 35.98 -7.47 -1.36
C VAL A 119 36.81 -8.39 -0.48
N SER A 120 36.31 -9.59 -0.16
CA SER A 120 37.04 -10.58 0.65
C SER A 120 38.39 -10.97 0.02
N SER A 121 38.42 -11.13 -1.32
CA SER A 121 39.67 -11.43 -2.04
C SER A 121 40.67 -10.27 -1.99
N LEU A 122 40.20 -9.04 -2.13
CA LEU A 122 41.04 -7.84 -2.03
C LEU A 122 41.59 -7.64 -0.62
N GLU A 123 40.74 -7.80 0.41
CA GLU A 123 41.15 -7.74 1.81
C GLU A 123 42.24 -8.78 2.12
N LEU A 124 42.09 -10.01 1.63
CA LEU A 124 43.11 -11.05 1.77
C LEU A 124 44.43 -10.66 1.10
N ARG A 125 44.38 -10.12 -0.13
CA ARG A 125 45.59 -9.66 -0.84
C ARG A 125 46.28 -8.53 -0.10
N ILE A 126 45.53 -7.57 0.44
CA ILE A 126 46.05 -6.46 1.25
C ILE A 126 46.72 -7.00 2.51
N GLN A 127 46.08 -7.93 3.22
CA GLN A 127 46.68 -8.55 4.42
C GLN A 127 47.98 -9.28 4.12
N ILE A 128 48.05 -10.00 2.99
CA ILE A 128 49.29 -10.67 2.55
C ILE A 128 50.37 -9.63 2.25
N GLN A 129 50.05 -8.57 1.48
CA GLN A 129 51.01 -7.51 1.15
C GLN A 129 51.55 -6.80 2.40
N GLN A 130 50.69 -6.51 3.38
CA GLN A 130 51.08 -5.90 4.66
C GLN A 130 51.98 -6.80 5.50
N LYS A 131 51.81 -8.13 5.42
CA LYS A 131 52.70 -9.09 6.08
C LYS A 131 54.06 -9.22 5.38
N THR A 132 54.12 -9.07 4.06
CA THR A 132 55.38 -9.15 3.30
C THR A 132 56.22 -7.87 3.34
N THR A 133 55.62 -6.73 3.73
CA THR A 133 56.30 -5.42 3.83
C THR A 133 56.74 -5.07 5.26
N LYS A 134 56.51 -5.95 6.23
CA LYS A 134 57.09 -5.91 7.58
C LYS A 134 58.26 -6.89 7.67
#